data_AF-A0A8X7NQA1-F1
#
_entry.id   AF-A0A8X7NQA1-F1
#
_cell.length_a   1.000
_cell.length_b   1.000
_cell.length_c   1.000
_cell.angle_alpha   90.00
_cell.angle_beta   90.00
_cell.angle_gamma   90.00
#
_symmetry.space_group_name_H-M   'P 1'
#
loop_
_entity.id
_entity.type
_entity.pdbx_description
1 polymer ?
#
loop_
_entity_poly.entity_id
_entity_poly.type
_entity_poly.pdbx_seq_one_letter_code
_entity_poly.pdbx_strand_id
1 'polypeptide(L)'
;MSKLVRRAIIPVITLLFIVCITILEKTKTNTTLYDKSSEIFDSISHFTFTSPHGVKPSPNAETPPSHQASGQSDTDKQNAEHEEPKEEVPDPCTIKNPLNQGFIDLRGLSAMGNEMKPLPWKSRGYDSGKNFTVGICSNPFKQSHNELNEIQDSVNSTMIGAYYVDPATNKYVSMGEYSSHPIFRGRKLTLTYENGSYCNAYDSTSGARLRKSTILTFTCDREMSAKASVSYVGSSNDCTFFFEVRSHHACPTAAKANNMAAAWIFLFIFLAALAVYFSGGLLYKHMKASRKENRVASKA
;
A
#
# COMPACT_ATOMS: atom_id res chain seq x y z
N MET A 1 18.55 37.90 -44.47
CA MET A 1 18.94 37.25 -43.19
C MET A 1 20.37 37.65 -42.90
N SER A 2 20.61 38.36 -41.79
CA SER A 2 21.97 38.83 -41.50
C SER A 2 22.88 37.62 -41.28
N LYS A 3 24.11 37.68 -41.78
CA LYS A 3 25.10 36.60 -41.64
C LYS A 3 25.36 36.24 -40.17
N LEU A 4 24.99 37.12 -39.22
CA LEU A 4 25.02 36.88 -37.78
C LEU A 4 23.92 35.93 -37.27
N VAL A 5 22.68 36.04 -37.75
CA VAL A 5 21.56 35.18 -37.30
C VAL A 5 21.81 33.71 -37.66
N ARG A 6 22.32 33.47 -38.88
CA ARG A 6 22.71 32.13 -39.33
C ARG A 6 23.89 31.56 -38.55
N ARG A 7 24.78 32.42 -38.03
CA ARG A 7 25.98 32.03 -37.27
C ARG A 7 25.70 31.79 -35.78
N ALA A 8 24.65 32.37 -35.20
CA ALA A 8 24.35 32.23 -33.78
C ALA A 8 23.17 31.29 -33.48
N ILE A 9 22.13 31.28 -34.31
CA ILE A 9 20.90 30.52 -34.00
C ILE A 9 21.02 29.05 -34.42
N ILE A 10 21.66 28.78 -35.56
CA ILE A 10 21.87 27.40 -36.03
C ILE A 10 22.70 26.57 -35.03
N PRO A 11 23.85 27.04 -34.49
CA PRO A 11 24.59 26.24 -33.52
C PRO A 11 23.82 26.01 -32.22
N VAL A 12 23.00 26.98 -31.78
CA VAL A 12 22.18 26.85 -30.56
C VAL A 12 21.06 25.83 -30.77
N ILE A 13 20.39 25.85 -31.93
CA ILE A 13 19.35 24.85 -32.26
C ILE A 13 19.99 23.46 -32.42
N THR A 14 21.15 23.34 -33.07
CA THR A 14 21.83 22.05 -33.17
C THR A 14 22.31 21.55 -31.82
N LEU A 15 22.78 22.43 -30.93
CA LEU A 15 23.21 22.04 -29.59
C LEU A 15 22.03 21.62 -28.72
N LEU A 16 20.87 22.30 -28.82
CA LEU A 16 19.62 21.87 -28.19
C LEU A 16 19.12 20.53 -28.72
N PHE A 17 19.25 20.30 -30.03
CA PHE A 17 18.86 19.03 -30.66
C PHE A 17 19.78 17.88 -30.24
N ILE A 18 21.09 18.13 -30.15
CA ILE A 18 22.08 17.18 -29.64
C ILE A 18 21.82 16.89 -28.16
N VAL A 19 21.54 17.91 -27.33
CA VAL A 19 21.19 17.70 -25.91
C VAL A 19 19.87 16.93 -25.76
N CYS A 20 18.87 17.18 -26.60
CA CYS A 20 17.65 16.37 -26.62
C CYS A 20 17.93 14.92 -27.04
N ILE A 21 18.73 14.68 -28.08
CA ILE A 21 19.10 13.32 -28.49
C ILE A 21 19.89 12.61 -27.40
N THR A 22 20.84 13.27 -26.72
CA THR A 22 21.61 12.64 -25.64
C THR A 22 20.74 12.35 -24.41
N ILE A 23 19.76 13.20 -24.09
CA ILE A 23 18.77 12.91 -23.03
C ILE A 23 17.88 11.72 -23.44
N LEU A 24 17.47 11.64 -24.71
CA LEU A 24 16.68 10.52 -25.25
C LEU A 24 17.47 9.20 -25.30
N GLU A 25 18.76 9.25 -25.62
CA GLU A 25 19.65 8.07 -25.56
C GLU A 25 19.92 7.64 -24.12
N LYS A 26 20.10 8.59 -23.19
CA LYS A 26 20.28 8.28 -21.76
C LYS A 26 19.01 7.71 -21.14
N THR A 27 17.83 8.05 -21.66
CA THR A 27 16.58 7.39 -21.27
C THR A 27 16.43 6.01 -21.91
N LYS A 28 16.91 5.80 -23.15
CA LYS A 28 16.98 4.46 -23.76
C LYS A 28 17.90 3.51 -23.00
N THR A 29 19.07 3.95 -22.54
CA THR A 29 19.98 3.11 -21.75
C THR A 29 19.43 2.74 -20.37
N ASN A 30 18.62 3.62 -19.77
CA ASN A 30 17.87 3.29 -18.54
C ASN A 30 16.75 2.26 -18.80
N THR A 31 16.16 2.22 -20.00
CA THR A 31 15.22 1.16 -20.40
C THR A 31 15.90 -0.15 -20.81
N THR A 32 17.16 -0.15 -21.28
CA THR A 32 17.88 -1.40 -21.62
C THR A 32 18.36 -2.20 -20.40
N LEU A 33 18.25 -1.65 -19.17
CA LEU A 33 18.38 -2.45 -17.94
C LEU A 33 17.07 -3.19 -17.58
N TYR A 34 15.94 -2.78 -18.15
CA TYR A 34 14.66 -3.47 -17.99
C TYR A 34 14.52 -4.65 -18.97
N ASP A 35 15.24 -4.63 -20.10
CA ASP A 35 15.21 -5.69 -21.11
C ASP A 35 16.26 -6.78 -20.91
N LYS A 36 17.17 -6.62 -19.92
CA LYS A 36 18.15 -7.65 -19.55
C LYS A 36 17.67 -8.57 -18.41
N SER A 37 16.47 -8.35 -17.89
CA SER A 37 15.82 -9.22 -16.90
C SER A 37 14.89 -10.28 -17.53
N SER A 38 14.58 -10.16 -18.82
CA SER A 38 13.76 -11.12 -19.57
C SER A 38 14.57 -12.29 -20.15
N GLU A 39 15.90 -12.17 -20.29
CA GLU A 39 16.76 -13.26 -20.78
C GLU A 39 17.30 -14.20 -19.68
N ILE A 40 16.96 -13.98 -18.39
CA ILE A 40 17.33 -14.93 -17.31
C ILE A 40 16.26 -16.01 -17.08
N PHE A 41 15.05 -15.86 -17.66
CA PHE A 41 13.94 -16.79 -17.42
C PHE A 41 13.81 -17.96 -18.39
N ASP A 42 14.73 -18.13 -19.35
CA ASP A 42 14.67 -19.21 -20.35
C ASP A 42 15.63 -20.38 -20.09
N SER A 43 16.04 -20.59 -18.83
CA SER A 43 16.96 -21.70 -18.45
C SER A 43 16.48 -22.60 -17.31
N ILE A 44 15.21 -22.50 -16.87
CA ILE A 44 14.66 -23.43 -15.87
C ILE A 44 13.43 -24.12 -16.44
N SER A 45 13.66 -24.99 -17.42
CA SER A 45 12.66 -25.94 -17.92
C SER A 45 13.21 -27.35 -17.99
N HIS A 46 14.04 -27.77 -17.03
CA HIS A 46 14.28 -29.19 -16.76
C HIS A 46 14.59 -29.32 -15.28
N PHE A 47 13.69 -29.87 -14.48
CA PHE A 47 14.01 -31.04 -13.65
C PHE A 47 12.72 -31.68 -13.14
N THR A 48 12.60 -32.94 -13.55
CA THR A 48 11.59 -33.94 -13.26
C THR A 48 11.52 -34.31 -11.78
N PHE A 49 10.27 -34.44 -11.34
CA PHE A 49 9.72 -35.38 -10.35
C PHE A 49 10.64 -36.53 -9.87
N THR A 50 10.92 -36.58 -8.56
CA THR A 50 10.98 -37.81 -7.74
C THR A 50 10.90 -37.48 -6.24
N SER A 51 9.89 -38.00 -5.56
CA SER A 51 9.91 -38.39 -4.14
C SER A 51 10.42 -39.86 -4.06
N PRO A 52 10.93 -40.44 -2.93
CA PRO A 52 10.36 -40.31 -1.57
C PRO A 52 11.30 -40.48 -0.33
N HIS A 53 10.69 -40.32 0.85
CA HIS A 53 11.00 -40.85 2.21
C HIS A 53 12.28 -40.46 3.00
N GLY A 54 12.05 -39.81 4.16
CA GLY A 54 12.38 -40.41 5.47
C GLY A 54 13.46 -39.76 6.36
N VAL A 55 13.07 -39.53 7.64
CA VAL A 55 13.86 -39.53 8.90
C VAL A 55 14.13 -38.16 9.59
N LYS A 56 13.69 -38.10 10.86
CA LYS A 56 13.85 -37.13 11.99
C LYS A 56 14.88 -37.71 13.00
N PRO A 57 15.24 -37.10 14.17
CA PRO A 57 15.56 -35.70 14.53
C PRO A 57 16.75 -35.54 15.54
N SER A 58 17.04 -34.26 15.95
CA SER A 58 17.57 -33.78 17.27
C SER A 58 19.11 -33.77 17.56
N PRO A 59 19.63 -33.04 18.61
CA PRO A 59 19.39 -31.66 19.13
C PRO A 59 20.65 -30.92 19.69
N ASN A 60 20.43 -29.74 20.33
CA ASN A 60 21.22 -28.99 21.35
C ASN A 60 22.02 -27.76 20.81
N ALA A 61 21.77 -26.50 21.19
CA ALA A 61 21.66 -25.76 22.47
C ALA A 61 22.98 -25.07 22.85
N GLU A 62 23.01 -23.72 22.86
CA GLU A 62 23.62 -22.84 23.89
C GLU A 62 23.69 -21.36 23.44
N THR A 63 23.51 -20.46 24.41
CA THR A 63 23.52 -18.98 24.40
C THR A 63 24.29 -18.54 25.66
N PRO A 64 24.70 -17.27 25.91
CA PRO A 64 25.40 -16.21 25.16
C PRO A 64 26.78 -15.87 25.81
N PRO A 65 27.46 -14.75 25.47
CA PRO A 65 27.40 -13.59 26.40
C PRO A 65 27.44 -12.18 25.76
N SER A 66 27.14 -11.21 26.62
CA SER A 66 27.12 -9.74 26.50
C SER A 66 28.44 -9.06 26.12
N HIS A 67 28.39 -7.83 25.57
CA HIS A 67 29.16 -6.65 26.05
C HIS A 67 28.66 -5.31 25.42
N GLN A 68 28.80 -4.22 26.19
CA GLN A 68 28.36 -2.85 25.92
C GLN A 68 29.47 -1.96 25.27
N ALA A 69 29.01 -0.82 24.73
CA ALA A 69 29.63 0.52 24.72
C ALA A 69 30.56 0.98 23.56
N SER A 70 30.02 1.95 22.79
CA SER A 70 30.57 3.22 22.26
C SER A 70 32.02 3.35 21.74
N GLY A 71 32.15 3.91 20.54
CA GLY A 71 33.38 4.59 20.07
C GLY A 71 33.37 4.87 18.56
N GLN A 72 33.45 6.15 18.19
CA GLN A 72 33.35 6.70 16.84
C GLN A 72 34.76 6.89 16.24
N SER A 73 35.00 6.51 14.98
CA SER A 73 36.05 7.12 14.13
C SER A 73 35.89 6.70 12.66
N ASP A 74 35.91 7.69 11.79
CA ASP A 74 35.80 7.62 10.32
C ASP A 74 36.99 6.92 9.67
N THR A 75 36.75 6.12 8.61
CA THR A 75 37.63 6.06 7.44
C THR A 75 36.85 5.54 6.23
N ASP A 76 36.83 6.35 5.17
CA ASP A 76 36.36 6.06 3.82
C ASP A 76 36.86 4.72 3.26
N LYS A 77 35.93 3.90 2.76
CA LYS A 77 36.18 3.00 1.63
C LYS A 77 34.85 2.64 0.97
N GLN A 78 34.63 3.23 -0.20
CA GLN A 78 33.53 2.90 -1.12
C GLN A 78 33.63 1.43 -1.54
N ASN A 79 32.67 0.62 -1.09
CA ASN A 79 32.34 -0.66 -1.67
C ASN A 79 30.87 -0.59 -2.12
N ALA A 80 30.65 -0.91 -3.39
CA ALA A 80 29.33 -0.94 -4.01
C ALA A 80 28.47 -2.02 -3.35
N GLU A 81 27.52 -1.61 -2.53
CA GLU A 81 26.49 -2.47 -1.96
C GLU A 81 25.43 -2.76 -3.03
N HIS A 82 25.22 -4.05 -3.28
CA HIS A 82 24.00 -4.56 -3.89
C HIS A 82 22.83 -4.19 -2.97
N GLU A 83 21.98 -3.25 -3.39
CA GLU A 83 20.71 -2.97 -2.71
C GLU A 83 19.79 -4.18 -2.85
N GLU A 84 19.70 -4.96 -1.77
CA GLU A 84 18.62 -5.90 -1.52
C GLU A 84 17.29 -5.11 -1.49
N PRO A 85 16.19 -5.59 -2.10
CA PRO A 85 14.94 -4.83 -2.13
C PRO A 85 14.42 -4.60 -0.71
N LYS A 86 14.47 -3.35 -0.22
CA LYS A 86 13.77 -2.96 1.01
C LYS A 86 12.28 -3.25 0.82
N GLU A 87 11.78 -4.24 1.56
CA GLU A 87 10.36 -4.54 1.65
C GLU A 87 9.64 -3.29 2.17
N GLU A 88 8.90 -2.62 1.28
CA GLU A 88 8.15 -1.41 1.58
C GLU A 88 7.05 -1.77 2.59
N VAL A 89 7.25 -1.44 3.88
CA VAL A 89 6.26 -1.66 4.93
C VAL A 89 4.97 -0.92 4.55
N PRO A 90 3.85 -1.63 4.31
CA PRO A 90 2.61 -0.99 3.89
C PRO A 90 2.05 -0.05 4.96
N ASP A 91 1.35 1.00 4.52
CA ASP A 91 0.56 1.86 5.41
C ASP A 91 -0.43 1.03 6.24
N PRO A 92 -0.73 1.42 7.49
CA PRO A 92 -1.71 0.74 8.31
C PRO A 92 -3.08 0.70 7.60
N CYS A 93 -3.72 -0.47 7.68
CA CYS A 93 -5.00 -0.79 7.06
C CYS A 93 -4.97 -0.79 5.52
N THR A 94 -3.81 -1.03 4.92
CA THR A 94 -3.64 -1.18 3.47
C THR A 94 -2.87 -2.46 3.15
N ILE A 95 -3.04 -2.98 1.94
CA ILE A 95 -2.28 -4.14 1.47
C ILE A 95 -2.19 -4.16 -0.06
N LYS A 96 -1.09 -4.70 -0.58
CA LYS A 96 -0.93 -5.07 -1.98
C LYS A 96 -1.19 -6.58 -2.14
N ASN A 97 -2.01 -6.95 -3.12
CA ASN A 97 -2.25 -8.35 -3.42
C ASN A 97 -0.99 -8.98 -4.04
N PRO A 98 -0.44 -10.08 -3.49
CA PRO A 98 0.78 -10.69 -3.99
C PRO A 98 0.65 -11.21 -5.44
N LEU A 99 -0.55 -11.57 -5.90
CA LEU A 99 -0.77 -12.19 -7.21
C LEU A 99 -0.90 -11.19 -8.37
N ASN A 100 -1.67 -10.11 -8.15
CA ASN A 100 -1.98 -9.15 -9.22
C ASN A 100 -1.50 -7.73 -8.91
N GLN A 101 -0.77 -7.54 -7.81
CA GLN A 101 -0.24 -6.25 -7.35
C GLN A 101 -1.32 -5.16 -7.16
N GLY A 102 -2.60 -5.55 -7.08
CA GLY A 102 -3.70 -4.64 -6.79
C GLY A 102 -3.59 -4.08 -5.38
N PHE A 103 -3.71 -2.76 -5.25
CA PHE A 103 -3.66 -2.07 -3.96
C PHE A 103 -5.05 -1.98 -3.36
N ILE A 104 -5.19 -2.31 -2.08
CA ILE A 104 -6.46 -2.25 -1.35
C ILE A 104 -6.28 -1.34 -0.14
N ASP A 105 -7.20 -0.38 0.00
CA ASP A 105 -7.22 0.59 1.09
C ASP A 105 -8.51 0.44 1.89
N LEU A 106 -8.38 -0.14 3.08
CA LEU A 106 -9.51 -0.36 4.00
C LEU A 106 -9.71 0.80 4.98
N ARG A 107 -8.90 1.87 4.92
CA ARG A 107 -8.99 3.01 5.86
C ARG A 107 -10.37 3.69 5.84
N GLY A 108 -11.06 3.69 4.70
CA GLY A 108 -12.44 4.19 4.59
C GLY A 108 -13.46 3.42 5.44
N LEU A 109 -13.08 2.25 5.96
CA LEU A 109 -13.90 1.43 6.87
C LEU A 109 -13.47 1.54 8.34
N SER A 110 -12.37 2.24 8.61
CA SER A 110 -11.80 2.40 9.94
C SER A 110 -12.06 3.80 10.49
N ALA A 111 -11.78 3.99 11.79
CA ALA A 111 -11.77 5.32 12.39
C ALA A 111 -10.79 6.28 11.69
N MET A 112 -9.72 5.76 11.08
CA MET A 112 -8.70 6.57 10.40
C MET A 112 -9.29 7.32 9.19
N GLY A 113 -10.18 6.68 8.44
CA GLY A 113 -10.90 7.32 7.34
C GLY A 113 -12.09 8.19 7.77
N ASN A 114 -12.36 8.26 9.08
CA ASN A 114 -13.54 8.92 9.66
C ASN A 114 -13.14 9.93 10.75
N GLU A 115 -12.12 10.75 10.51
CA GLU A 115 -11.67 11.81 11.45
C GLU A 115 -11.32 11.29 12.86
N MET A 116 -10.79 10.07 12.95
CA MET A 116 -10.53 9.36 14.21
C MET A 116 -11.78 9.06 15.06
N LYS A 117 -12.99 9.26 14.50
CA LYS A 117 -14.24 8.92 15.16
C LYS A 117 -14.48 7.41 15.05
N PRO A 118 -14.72 6.72 16.18
CA PRO A 118 -15.00 5.28 16.19
C PRO A 118 -16.13 4.93 15.23
N LEU A 119 -15.87 3.94 14.36
CA LEU A 119 -16.81 3.47 13.35
C LEU A 119 -17.24 2.02 13.65
N PRO A 120 -18.27 1.83 14.50
CA PRO A 120 -18.74 0.49 14.83
C PRO A 120 -19.61 -0.11 13.73
N TRP A 121 -19.26 -1.32 13.29
CA TRP A 121 -20.07 -2.12 12.37
C TRP A 121 -20.87 -3.15 13.16
N LYS A 122 -22.20 -3.09 13.06
CA LYS A 122 -23.11 -3.97 13.79
C LYS A 122 -23.50 -5.16 12.94
N SER A 123 -23.54 -6.34 13.55
CA SER A 123 -24.03 -7.58 12.95
C SER A 123 -24.85 -8.37 13.98
N ARG A 124 -25.88 -9.08 13.52
CA ARG A 124 -26.77 -9.89 14.37
C ARG A 124 -26.51 -11.37 14.13
N GLY A 125 -26.27 -12.14 15.20
CA GLY A 125 -26.33 -13.59 15.15
C GLY A 125 -27.74 -14.07 15.49
N TYR A 126 -28.57 -14.33 14.48
CA TYR A 126 -29.94 -14.80 14.68
C TYR A 126 -30.01 -16.14 15.43
N ASP A 127 -28.99 -16.98 15.24
CA ASP A 127 -28.80 -18.27 15.87
C ASP A 127 -28.38 -18.17 17.35
N SER A 128 -27.48 -17.24 17.67
CA SER A 128 -26.91 -17.06 19.00
C SER A 128 -27.66 -16.06 19.87
N GLY A 129 -28.55 -15.24 19.28
CA GLY A 129 -29.22 -14.14 19.96
C GLY A 129 -28.29 -12.99 20.36
N LYS A 130 -27.02 -13.04 19.96
CA LYS A 130 -26.00 -12.04 20.32
C LYS A 130 -25.96 -10.91 19.29
N ASN A 131 -25.77 -9.69 19.77
CA ASN A 131 -25.50 -8.51 18.94
C ASN A 131 -23.99 -8.26 18.92
N PHE A 132 -23.39 -8.42 17.75
CA PHE A 132 -21.96 -8.25 17.55
C PHE A 132 -21.67 -6.83 17.06
N THR A 133 -20.60 -6.24 17.59
CA THR A 133 -20.04 -4.98 17.10
C THR A 133 -18.57 -5.20 16.77
N VAL A 134 -18.17 -4.81 15.56
CA VAL A 134 -16.82 -5.00 15.05
C VAL A 134 -16.28 -3.68 14.51
N GLY A 135 -15.05 -3.35 14.83
CA GLY A 135 -14.28 -2.29 14.18
C GLY A 135 -13.39 -2.88 13.09
N ILE A 136 -13.06 -2.10 12.07
CA ILE A 136 -12.11 -2.49 11.02
C ILE A 136 -10.86 -1.65 11.20
N CYS A 137 -9.71 -2.29 11.44
CA CYS A 137 -8.42 -1.62 11.72
C CYS A 137 -8.42 -0.61 12.87
N SER A 138 -9.45 -0.59 13.71
CA SER A 138 -9.63 0.39 14.77
C SER A 138 -10.59 -0.13 15.83
N ASN A 139 -10.54 0.50 17.00
CA ASN A 139 -11.48 0.26 18.08
C ASN A 139 -12.90 0.78 17.75
N PRO A 140 -13.98 -0.01 17.94
CA PRO A 140 -15.35 0.40 17.64
C PRO A 140 -16.08 1.18 18.76
N PHE A 141 -15.49 1.31 19.95
CA PHE A 141 -16.11 2.01 21.07
C PHE A 141 -16.14 3.52 20.87
N LYS A 142 -17.33 4.13 21.04
CA LYS A 142 -17.51 5.59 20.92
C LYS A 142 -16.93 6.38 22.09
N GLN A 143 -16.88 5.77 23.27
CA GLN A 143 -16.35 6.33 24.51
C GLN A 143 -15.50 5.24 25.18
N SER A 144 -14.46 5.65 25.91
CA SER A 144 -13.62 4.70 26.65
C SER A 144 -14.44 4.08 27.76
N HIS A 145 -14.74 2.79 27.66
CA HIS A 145 -15.35 2.02 28.74
C HIS A 145 -14.24 1.71 29.75
N ASN A 146 -14.19 2.47 30.85
CA ASN A 146 -13.17 2.37 31.90
C ASN A 146 -13.71 1.78 33.20
N GLU A 147 -15.01 1.45 33.25
CA GLU A 147 -15.59 0.84 34.44
C GLU A 147 -15.16 -0.63 34.53
N LEU A 148 -14.46 -0.97 35.61
CA LEU A 148 -13.89 -2.31 35.88
C LEU A 148 -14.92 -3.46 35.81
N ASN A 149 -16.22 -3.14 35.87
CA ASN A 149 -17.30 -4.13 35.89
C ASN A 149 -18.06 -4.27 34.57
N GLU A 150 -17.83 -3.39 33.60
CA GLU A 150 -18.57 -3.38 32.33
C GLU A 150 -18.01 -4.41 31.34
N ILE A 151 -16.69 -4.64 31.37
CA ILE A 151 -15.97 -5.52 30.44
C ILE A 151 -15.56 -6.81 31.13
N GLN A 152 -15.81 -7.94 30.47
CA GLN A 152 -15.42 -9.27 30.96
C GLN A 152 -13.91 -9.50 30.88
N ASP A 153 -13.35 -10.17 31.90
CA ASP A 153 -11.95 -10.61 32.00
C ASP A 153 -10.90 -9.47 32.04
N SER A 154 -11.30 -8.25 32.41
CA SER A 154 -10.41 -7.10 32.63
C SER A 154 -9.46 -6.80 31.45
N VAL A 155 -9.93 -7.02 30.23
CA VAL A 155 -9.16 -6.72 29.01
C VAL A 155 -9.06 -5.21 28.76
N ASN A 156 -8.00 -4.78 28.07
CA ASN A 156 -7.79 -3.36 27.77
C ASN A 156 -8.83 -2.84 26.77
N SER A 157 -9.73 -1.97 27.22
CA SER A 157 -10.84 -1.44 26.43
C SER A 157 -10.40 -0.68 25.18
N THR A 158 -9.21 -0.08 25.20
CA THR A 158 -8.65 0.70 24.08
C THR A 158 -8.18 -0.17 22.91
N MET A 159 -7.89 -1.45 23.16
CA MET A 159 -7.39 -2.38 22.15
C MET A 159 -8.49 -3.25 21.55
N ILE A 160 -9.70 -3.27 22.11
CA ILE A 160 -10.78 -4.15 21.63
C ILE A 160 -11.14 -3.82 20.17
N GLY A 161 -11.04 -4.81 19.30
CA GLY A 161 -11.42 -4.70 17.88
C GLY A 161 -12.81 -5.22 17.58
N ALA A 162 -13.31 -6.13 18.40
CA ALA A 162 -14.65 -6.68 18.24
C ALA A 162 -15.20 -7.11 19.61
N TYR A 163 -16.51 -6.95 19.82
CA TYR A 163 -17.17 -7.41 21.03
C TYR A 163 -18.62 -7.84 20.78
N TYR A 164 -19.19 -8.57 21.73
CA TYR A 164 -20.64 -8.71 21.87
C TYR A 164 -21.05 -8.35 23.29
N VAL A 165 -22.35 -8.05 23.46
CA VAL A 165 -22.95 -7.89 24.78
C VAL A 165 -23.57 -9.22 25.17
N ASP A 166 -23.12 -9.82 26.27
CA ASP A 166 -23.67 -11.07 26.79
C ASP A 166 -25.06 -10.79 27.40
N PRO A 167 -26.15 -11.40 26.89
CA PRO A 167 -27.50 -11.15 27.40
C PRO A 167 -27.70 -11.62 28.85
N ALA A 168 -26.91 -12.57 29.35
CA ALA A 168 -27.04 -13.08 30.70
C ALA A 168 -26.41 -12.15 31.74
N THR A 169 -25.21 -11.64 31.44
CA THR A 169 -24.44 -10.81 32.37
C THR A 169 -24.53 -9.31 32.10
N ASN A 170 -25.06 -8.92 30.93
CA ASN A 170 -25.02 -7.55 30.38
C ASN A 170 -23.61 -6.95 30.30
N LYS A 171 -22.58 -7.79 30.23
CA LYS A 171 -21.18 -7.35 30.09
C LYS A 171 -20.73 -7.37 28.64
N TYR A 172 -19.78 -6.51 28.33
CA TYR A 172 -19.06 -6.52 27.05
C TYR A 172 -18.02 -7.62 27.08
N VAL A 173 -18.10 -8.53 26.11
CA VAL A 173 -17.16 -9.63 25.95
C VAL A 173 -16.30 -9.34 24.73
N SER A 174 -14.99 -9.21 24.95
CA SER A 174 -14.05 -8.96 23.86
C SER A 174 -13.87 -10.22 23.01
N MET A 175 -13.92 -10.06 21.70
CA MET A 175 -13.65 -11.10 20.71
C MET A 175 -12.27 -10.94 20.05
N GLY A 176 -11.43 -10.07 20.60
CA GLY A 176 -10.06 -9.86 20.15
C GLY A 176 -9.65 -8.38 20.11
N GLU A 177 -8.34 -8.17 20.11
CA GLU A 177 -7.68 -6.88 19.93
C GLU A 177 -7.60 -6.53 18.45
N TYR A 178 -7.87 -5.26 18.10
CA TYR A 178 -7.83 -4.86 16.70
C TYR A 178 -6.41 -4.95 16.16
N SER A 179 -6.31 -5.43 14.92
CA SER A 179 -5.12 -5.33 14.09
C SER A 179 -5.37 -4.33 12.97
N SER A 180 -4.35 -3.59 12.58
CA SER A 180 -4.35 -2.72 11.39
C SER A 180 -3.73 -3.40 10.17
N HIS A 181 -3.32 -4.67 10.25
CA HIS A 181 -2.59 -5.34 9.17
C HIS A 181 -3.46 -6.45 8.56
N PRO A 182 -4.19 -6.14 7.47
CA PRO A 182 -4.92 -7.17 6.74
C PRO A 182 -3.92 -8.05 5.98
N ILE A 183 -4.25 -9.33 5.78
CA ILE A 183 -3.41 -10.32 5.11
C ILE A 183 -4.21 -11.14 4.11
N PHE A 184 -3.57 -11.49 2.99
CA PHE A 184 -4.14 -12.44 2.03
C PHE A 184 -3.91 -13.87 2.50
N ARG A 185 -5.01 -14.61 2.70
CA ARG A 185 -4.99 -16.07 2.90
C ARG A 185 -5.55 -16.73 1.65
N GLY A 186 -4.66 -17.26 0.82
CA GLY A 186 -5.00 -17.70 -0.53
C GLY A 186 -5.53 -16.54 -1.37
N ARG A 187 -6.78 -16.64 -1.82
CA ARG A 187 -7.46 -15.58 -2.62
C ARG A 187 -8.34 -14.64 -1.79
N LYS A 188 -8.40 -14.83 -0.48
CA LYS A 188 -9.28 -14.06 0.41
C LYS A 188 -8.47 -13.06 1.20
N LEU A 189 -8.95 -11.82 1.25
CA LEU A 189 -8.41 -10.78 2.10
C LEU A 189 -9.00 -10.96 3.50
N THR A 190 -8.15 -11.07 4.52
CA THR A 190 -8.58 -11.34 5.90
C THR A 190 -7.93 -10.38 6.88
N LEU A 191 -8.61 -10.10 7.99
CA LEU A 191 -8.07 -9.38 9.14
C LEU A 191 -8.40 -10.17 10.41
N THR A 192 -7.37 -10.49 11.19
CA THR A 192 -7.49 -11.35 12.37
C THR A 192 -7.26 -10.54 13.64
N TYR A 193 -8.17 -10.68 14.59
CA TYR A 193 -8.08 -10.14 15.95
C TYR A 193 -7.91 -11.28 16.93
N GLU A 194 -6.93 -11.17 17.82
CA GLU A 194 -6.57 -12.21 18.79
C GLU A 194 -6.63 -11.65 20.21
N ASN A 195 -6.36 -12.46 21.24
CA ASN A 195 -6.28 -11.98 22.64
C ASN A 195 -7.59 -11.36 23.20
N GLY A 196 -8.75 -11.93 22.85
CA GLY A 196 -10.04 -11.51 23.42
C GLY A 196 -10.26 -11.94 24.87
N SER A 197 -11.51 -11.92 25.32
CA SER A 197 -11.92 -12.55 26.58
C SER A 197 -11.70 -14.07 26.51
N TYR A 198 -11.63 -14.74 27.66
CA TYR A 198 -11.46 -16.19 27.70
C TYR A 198 -12.71 -16.89 27.17
N CYS A 199 -12.52 -17.99 26.44
CA CYS A 199 -13.61 -18.90 26.14
C CYS A 199 -13.68 -20.03 27.18
N ASN A 200 -14.71 -20.87 27.07
CA ASN A 200 -14.91 -22.04 27.94
C ASN A 200 -14.16 -23.28 27.41
N ALA A 201 -13.27 -23.10 26.45
CA ALA A 201 -12.44 -24.13 25.86
C ALA A 201 -10.99 -24.02 26.36
N TYR A 202 -10.30 -25.15 26.37
CA TYR A 202 -8.93 -25.29 26.84
C TYR A 202 -8.08 -25.88 25.74
N ASP A 203 -6.82 -25.44 25.65
CA ASP A 203 -5.83 -26.08 24.79
C ASP A 203 -5.53 -27.48 25.33
N SER A 204 -5.70 -28.49 24.49
CA SER A 204 -5.47 -29.90 24.85
C SER A 204 -4.02 -30.20 25.21
N THR A 205 -3.07 -29.39 24.75
CA THR A 205 -1.64 -29.62 24.95
C THR A 205 -1.13 -28.87 26.16
N SER A 206 -1.44 -27.56 26.27
CA SER A 206 -0.95 -26.71 27.36
C SER A 206 -1.86 -26.65 28.57
N GLY A 207 -3.13 -27.06 28.44
CA GLY A 207 -4.16 -26.90 29.48
C GLY A 207 -4.57 -25.45 29.72
N ALA A 208 -4.06 -24.49 28.95
CA ALA A 208 -4.39 -23.08 29.08
C ALA A 208 -5.80 -22.79 28.56
N ARG A 209 -6.50 -21.83 29.19
CA ARG A 209 -7.79 -21.33 28.69
C ARG A 209 -7.56 -20.60 27.38
N LEU A 210 -8.30 -21.00 26.35
CA LEU A 210 -8.23 -20.35 25.05
C LEU A 210 -8.86 -18.96 25.11
N ARG A 211 -8.35 -18.07 24.26
CA ARG A 211 -8.78 -16.68 24.13
C ARG A 211 -9.65 -16.54 22.88
N LYS A 212 -10.71 -15.73 22.98
CA LYS A 212 -11.59 -15.45 21.85
C LYS A 212 -10.83 -14.72 20.74
N SER A 213 -11.16 -15.03 19.49
CA SER A 213 -10.56 -14.42 18.31
C SER A 213 -11.61 -14.13 17.23
N THR A 214 -11.34 -13.15 16.39
CA THR A 214 -12.23 -12.74 15.30
C THR A 214 -11.49 -12.77 13.98
N ILE A 215 -12.13 -13.32 12.95
CA ILE A 215 -11.62 -13.32 11.58
C ILE A 215 -12.64 -12.59 10.70
N LEU A 216 -12.21 -11.45 10.18
CA LEU A 216 -12.93 -10.68 9.19
C LEU A 216 -12.45 -11.11 7.80
N THR A 217 -13.36 -11.51 6.93
CA THR A 217 -13.07 -11.80 5.52
C THR A 217 -13.68 -10.71 4.66
N PHE A 218 -12.88 -10.04 3.84
CA PHE A 218 -13.33 -8.95 2.99
C PHE A 218 -13.70 -9.46 1.60
N THR A 219 -14.87 -9.05 1.13
CA THR A 219 -15.38 -9.32 -0.22
C THR A 219 -15.58 -7.98 -0.93
N CYS A 220 -14.91 -7.83 -2.09
CA CYS A 220 -15.08 -6.67 -2.95
C CYS A 220 -16.49 -6.64 -3.53
N ASP A 221 -17.20 -5.55 -3.30
CA ASP A 221 -18.52 -5.29 -3.85
C ASP A 221 -18.50 -3.93 -4.58
N ARG A 222 -18.31 -3.96 -5.90
CA ARG A 222 -18.14 -2.74 -6.72
C ARG A 222 -19.44 -1.98 -6.93
N GLU A 223 -20.56 -2.69 -7.01
CA GLU A 223 -21.87 -2.16 -7.39
C GLU A 223 -22.68 -1.66 -6.19
N MET A 224 -22.11 -1.79 -4.99
CA MET A 224 -22.79 -1.38 -3.77
C MET A 224 -22.93 0.15 -3.70
N SER A 225 -24.16 0.62 -3.87
CA SER A 225 -24.54 2.03 -3.67
C SER A 225 -24.72 2.39 -2.18
N ALA A 226 -24.70 1.39 -1.30
CA ALA A 226 -24.88 1.52 0.15
C ALA A 226 -23.53 1.53 0.91
N LYS A 227 -23.57 1.92 2.19
CA LYS A 227 -22.43 1.78 3.12
C LYS A 227 -22.04 0.30 3.27
N ALA A 228 -20.79 0.04 3.66
CA ALA A 228 -20.29 -1.32 3.89
C ALA A 228 -21.21 -2.13 4.81
N SER A 229 -21.29 -3.44 4.58
CA SER A 229 -22.09 -4.36 5.38
C SER A 229 -21.21 -5.43 6.02
N VAL A 230 -21.48 -5.72 7.30
CA VAL A 230 -20.79 -6.75 8.06
C VAL A 230 -21.79 -7.82 8.44
N SER A 231 -21.55 -9.05 7.99
CA SER A 231 -22.41 -10.21 8.21
C SER A 231 -21.70 -11.21 9.11
N TYR A 232 -22.39 -11.70 10.13
CA TYR A 232 -21.89 -12.79 10.96
C TYR A 232 -22.08 -14.10 10.22
N VAL A 233 -21.00 -14.87 10.06
CA VAL A 233 -21.01 -16.14 9.34
C VAL A 233 -21.21 -17.30 10.31
N GLY A 234 -20.58 -17.23 11.49
CA GLY A 234 -20.66 -18.28 12.50
C GLY A 234 -19.52 -18.20 13.50
N SER A 235 -19.49 -19.16 14.41
CA SER A 235 -18.40 -19.32 15.37
C SER A 235 -18.08 -20.79 15.62
N SER A 236 -16.83 -21.06 16.01
CA SER A 236 -16.39 -22.37 16.46
C SER A 236 -16.24 -22.35 17.97
N ASN A 237 -17.03 -23.21 18.67
CA ASN A 237 -17.02 -23.38 20.12
C ASN A 237 -17.13 -22.06 20.92
N ASP A 238 -17.83 -21.05 20.39
CA ASP A 238 -17.91 -19.69 20.95
C ASP A 238 -16.52 -19.07 21.25
N CYS A 239 -15.48 -19.51 20.54
CA CYS A 239 -14.10 -19.04 20.75
C CYS A 239 -13.58 -18.29 19.52
N THR A 240 -13.81 -18.79 18.31
CA THR A 240 -13.41 -18.09 17.07
C THR A 240 -14.63 -17.67 16.29
N PHE A 241 -14.73 -16.37 15.98
CA PHE A 241 -15.85 -15.76 15.29
C PHE A 241 -15.48 -15.38 13.86
N PHE A 242 -16.35 -15.70 12.91
CA PHE A 242 -16.14 -15.43 11.49
C PHE A 242 -17.16 -14.40 11.00
N PHE A 243 -16.66 -13.36 10.35
CA PHE A 243 -17.47 -12.32 9.75
C PHE A 243 -17.08 -12.11 8.29
N GLU A 244 -18.08 -11.79 7.46
CA GLU A 244 -17.86 -11.32 6.10
C GLU A 244 -18.14 -9.82 6.03
N VAL A 245 -17.19 -9.07 5.47
CA VAL A 245 -17.27 -7.63 5.24
C VAL A 245 -17.37 -7.39 3.74
N ARG A 246 -18.55 -6.97 3.28
CA ARG A 246 -18.76 -6.57 1.87
C ARG A 246 -18.59 -5.06 1.76
N SER A 247 -17.70 -4.63 0.86
CA SER A 247 -17.38 -3.22 0.68
C SER A 247 -16.74 -2.92 -0.66
N HIS A 248 -16.99 -1.72 -1.19
CA HIS A 248 -16.24 -1.17 -2.32
C HIS A 248 -14.77 -0.91 -1.97
N HIS A 249 -14.45 -0.60 -0.70
CA HIS A 249 -13.07 -0.39 -0.23
C HIS A 249 -12.21 -1.65 -0.28
N ALA A 250 -12.82 -2.84 -0.29
CA ALA A 250 -12.11 -4.11 -0.44
C ALA A 250 -11.72 -4.40 -1.90
N CYS A 251 -12.10 -3.54 -2.85
CA CYS A 251 -11.78 -3.72 -4.24
C CYS A 251 -10.36 -3.23 -4.56
N PRO A 252 -9.60 -4.00 -5.38
CA PRO A 252 -8.28 -3.58 -5.80
C PRO A 252 -8.38 -2.32 -6.66
N THR A 253 -7.65 -1.31 -6.26
CA THR A 253 -7.42 -0.06 -6.99
C THR A 253 -6.04 -0.13 -7.63
N ALA A 254 -5.84 0.57 -8.75
CA ALA A 254 -4.51 0.77 -9.29
C ALA A 254 -3.63 1.40 -8.20
N ALA A 255 -2.42 0.87 -8.00
CA ALA A 255 -1.45 1.50 -7.12
C ALA A 255 -1.31 2.97 -7.54
N LYS A 256 -1.24 3.88 -6.56
CA LYS A 256 -1.10 5.32 -6.80
C LYS A 256 0.14 5.55 -7.65
N ALA A 257 -0.03 5.64 -8.97
CA ALA A 257 1.06 5.99 -9.86
C ALA A 257 1.50 7.40 -9.48
N ASN A 258 2.81 7.60 -9.37
CA ASN A 258 3.37 8.92 -9.11
C ASN A 258 2.91 9.87 -10.23
N ASN A 259 1.89 10.69 -9.94
CA ASN A 259 1.32 11.69 -10.86
C ASN A 259 2.36 12.74 -11.32
N MET A 260 3.59 12.63 -10.81
CA MET A 260 4.78 13.29 -11.32
C MET A 260 4.89 13.16 -12.85
N ALA A 261 4.59 11.98 -13.43
CA ALA A 261 4.66 11.80 -14.88
C ALA A 261 3.72 12.74 -15.64
N ALA A 262 2.49 12.94 -15.17
CA ALA A 262 1.54 13.86 -15.78
C ALA A 262 2.00 15.33 -15.64
N ALA A 263 2.55 15.71 -14.50
CA ALA A 263 3.10 17.06 -14.29
C ALA A 263 4.25 17.38 -15.26
N TRP A 264 5.14 16.42 -15.50
CA TRP A 264 6.21 16.58 -16.50
C TRP A 264 5.66 16.75 -17.92
N ILE A 265 4.65 15.96 -18.31
CA ILE A 265 4.02 16.08 -19.64
C ILE A 265 3.43 17.48 -19.85
N PHE A 266 2.70 18.02 -18.88
CA PHE A 266 2.14 19.37 -18.97
C PHE A 266 3.22 20.46 -19.07
N LEU A 267 4.30 20.34 -18.29
CA LEU A 267 5.44 21.26 -18.34
C LEU A 267 6.08 21.28 -19.74
N PHE A 268 6.30 20.11 -20.33
CA PHE A 268 6.91 19.99 -21.66
C PHE A 268 6.06 20.64 -22.76
N ILE A 269 4.74 20.43 -22.74
CA ILE A 269 3.81 21.03 -23.72
C ILE A 269 3.81 22.56 -23.58
N PHE A 270 3.76 23.08 -22.35
CA PHE A 270 3.78 24.52 -22.10
C PHE A 270 5.08 25.17 -22.60
N LEU A 271 6.23 24.54 -22.33
CA LEU A 271 7.53 25.02 -22.80
C LEU A 271 7.62 25.04 -24.34
N ALA A 272 7.11 24.00 -25.00
CA ALA A 272 7.08 23.93 -26.47
C ALA A 272 6.21 25.04 -27.07
N ALA A 273 5.03 25.31 -26.49
CA ALA A 273 4.14 26.38 -26.95
C ALA A 273 4.81 27.77 -26.84
N LEU A 274 5.51 28.04 -25.72
CA LEU A 274 6.28 29.27 -25.56
C LEU A 274 7.40 29.37 -26.62
N ALA A 275 8.14 28.29 -26.86
CA ALA A 275 9.20 28.28 -27.86
C ALA A 275 8.68 28.61 -29.28
N VAL A 276 7.55 28.04 -29.68
CA VAL A 276 6.90 28.34 -30.97
C VAL A 276 6.42 29.79 -31.01
N TYR A 277 5.82 30.30 -29.94
CA TYR A 277 5.37 31.69 -29.86
C TYR A 277 6.52 32.70 -30.01
N PHE A 278 7.62 32.50 -29.27
CA PHE A 278 8.79 33.38 -29.34
C PHE A 278 9.50 33.28 -30.69
N SER A 279 9.72 32.07 -31.23
CA SER A 279 10.37 31.89 -32.54
C SER A 279 9.55 32.47 -33.69
N GLY A 280 8.23 32.24 -33.71
CA GLY A 280 7.32 32.84 -34.69
C GLY A 280 7.29 34.37 -34.60
N GLY A 281 7.23 34.92 -33.38
CA GLY A 281 7.28 36.37 -33.15
C GLY A 281 8.58 37.03 -33.62
N LEU A 282 9.73 36.38 -33.41
CA LEU A 282 11.02 36.85 -33.89
C LEU A 282 11.12 36.79 -35.42
N LEU A 283 10.68 35.69 -36.04
CA LEU A 283 10.65 35.55 -37.50
C LEU A 283 9.73 36.58 -38.16
N TYR A 284 8.54 36.79 -37.60
CA TYR A 284 7.59 37.78 -38.09
C TYR A 284 8.16 39.20 -38.05
N LYS A 285 8.79 39.59 -36.94
CA LYS A 285 9.47 40.90 -36.81
C LYS A 285 10.61 41.03 -37.82
N HIS A 286 11.43 39.98 -37.98
CA HIS A 286 12.55 40.02 -38.90
C HIS A 286 12.11 40.11 -40.38
N MET A 287 11.06 39.39 -40.78
CA MET A 287 10.52 39.47 -42.15
C MET A 287 9.93 40.85 -42.45
N LYS A 288 9.22 41.45 -41.49
CA LYS A 288 8.64 42.79 -41.64
C LYS A 288 9.72 43.87 -41.75
N ALA A 289 10.80 43.78 -40.97
CA ALA A 289 11.93 44.69 -41.04
C ALA A 289 12.63 44.61 -42.41
N SER A 290 12.94 43.40 -42.90
CA SER A 290 13.55 43.21 -44.22
C SER A 290 12.66 43.70 -45.37
N ARG A 291 11.32 43.59 -45.27
CA ARG A 291 10.41 44.18 -46.28
C ARG A 291 10.43 45.70 -46.27
N LYS A 292 10.56 46.35 -45.10
CA LYS A 292 10.60 47.82 -44.99
C LYS A 292 11.87 48.38 -45.63
N GLU A 293 13.00 47.75 -45.38
CA GLU A 293 14.31 48.11 -45.95
C GLU A 293 14.32 47.98 -47.49
N ASN A 294 13.81 46.86 -48.02
CA ASN A 294 13.70 46.67 -49.48
C ASN A 294 12.73 47.66 -50.15
N ARG A 295 11.69 48.14 -49.44
CA ARG A 295 10.72 49.11 -49.98
C ARG A 295 11.27 50.55 -50.02
N VAL A 296 12.22 50.87 -49.14
CA VAL A 296 12.94 52.15 -49.13
C VAL A 296 14.00 52.16 -50.22
N ALA A 297 14.73 51.05 -50.41
CA ALA A 297 15.72 50.91 -51.48
C ALA A 297 15.12 50.93 -52.91
N SER A 298 13.85 50.57 -53.08
CA SER A 298 13.13 50.65 -54.36
C SER A 298 12.59 52.05 -54.68
N LYS A 299 12.64 53.00 -53.73
CA LYS A 299 12.11 54.37 -53.88
C LYS A 299 13.20 55.44 -53.97
N ALA A 300 14.47 55.06 -53.78
CA ALA A 300 15.65 55.88 -54.02
C ALA A 300 16.22 55.52 -55.40
#